data_AF-A0A381QZ56-F1
#
_entry.id   AF-A0A381QZ56-F1
#
_cell.length_a   1.000
_cell.length_b   1.000
_cell.length_c   1.000
_cell.angle_alpha   90.00
_cell.angle_beta   90.00
_cell.angle_gamma   90.00
#
_symmetry.space_group_name_H-M   'P 1'
#
loop_
_entity.id
_entity.type
_entity.pdbx_description
1 polymer ?
#
loop_
_entity_poly.entity_id
_entity_poly.type
_entity_poly.pdbx_seq_one_letter_code
_entity_poly.pdbx_strand_id
1 'polypeptide(L)' 'MAYGATKADGDLIGAWWSEERDGYIQPAEFLLGRGGTVLGAMYASGPVGRMGADEAIALITRRETIRREEEEKAH' A
#
# COMPACT_ATOMS: atom_id res chain seq x y z
N MET A 1 -2.67 4.59 10.99
CA MET A 1 -1.95 5.85 11.27
C MET A 1 -0.49 5.48 11.31
N ALA A 2 0.35 6.14 10.50
CA ALA A 2 1.79 5.97 10.58
C ALA A 2 2.33 6.95 11.64
N TYR A 3 3.32 6.51 12.43
CA TYR A 3 3.99 7.34 13.44
C TYR A 3 5.47 7.43 13.09
N GLY A 4 6.08 8.61 13.25
CA GLY A 4 7.50 8.82 13.04
C GLY A 4 7.95 8.89 11.58
N ALA A 5 7.02 9.02 10.62
CA ALA A 5 7.38 9.24 9.22
C ALA A 5 8.14 10.55 9.06
N THR A 6 9.28 10.49 8.38
CA THR A 6 10.16 11.63 8.10
C THR A 6 9.97 12.12 6.67
N LYS A 7 10.51 13.31 6.36
CA LYS A 7 10.55 13.82 4.98
C LYS A 7 11.31 12.87 4.04
N ALA A 8 12.39 12.25 4.53
CA ALA A 8 13.15 11.27 3.77
C ALA A 8 12.32 10.02 3.40
N ASP A 9 11.43 9.57 4.31
CA ASP A 9 10.50 8.47 4.00
C ASP A 9 9.50 8.88 2.92
N GLY A 10 9.00 10.12 2.97
CA GLY A 10 8.13 10.70 1.94
C GLY A 10 8.81 10.78 0.58
N ASP A 11 10.04 11.30 0.54
CA ASP A 11 10.85 11.40 -0.68
C ASP A 11 11.13 10.02 -1.29
N LEU A 12 11.38 9.00 -0.45
CA LEU A 12 11.64 7.63 -0.90
C LEU A 12 10.46 7.01 -1.65
N ILE A 13 9.23 7.32 -1.24
CA ILE A 13 8.00 6.79 -1.85
C ILE A 13 7.32 7.78 -2.80
N GLY A 14 7.93 8.95 -3.03
CA GLY A 14 7.36 10.02 -3.86
C GLY A 14 6.08 10.65 -3.29
N ALA A 15 5.88 10.58 -1.97
CA ALA A 15 4.74 11.20 -1.31
C ALA A 15 4.96 12.70 -1.12
N TRP A 16 3.94 13.50 -1.40
CA TRP A 16 3.97 14.93 -1.07
C TRP A 16 4.12 15.13 0.45
N TRP A 17 5.03 16.04 0.81
CA TRP A 17 5.32 16.43 2.17
C TRP A 17 4.63 17.75 2.53
N SER A 18 3.88 17.77 3.63
CA SER A 18 3.14 18.96 4.06
C SER A 18 4.02 19.92 4.86
N GLU A 19 4.83 20.72 4.15
CA GLU A 19 5.69 21.76 4.77
C GLU A 19 4.89 22.76 5.62
N GLU A 20 3.68 23.13 5.17
CA GLU A 20 2.85 24.16 5.82
C GLU A 20 2.09 23.67 7.07
N ARG A 21 2.15 22.38 7.40
CA ARG A 21 1.36 21.76 8.47
C ARG A 21 2.20 20.89 9.41
N ASP A 22 3.37 21.39 9.78
CA ASP A 22 4.34 20.74 10.68
C ASP A 22 4.83 19.35 10.21
N GLY A 23 4.72 19.06 8.91
CA GLY A 23 5.40 17.93 8.27
C GLY A 23 4.71 16.59 8.45
N TYR A 24 3.99 16.16 7.42
CA TYR A 24 3.48 14.79 7.30
C TYR A 24 3.28 14.40 5.83
N ILE A 25 3.23 13.09 5.58
CA ILE A 25 2.84 12.54 4.29
C ILE A 25 1.32 12.29 4.24
N GLN A 26 0.72 12.54 3.09
CA GLN A 26 -0.64 12.08 2.84
C GLN A 26 -0.69 10.53 2.80
N PRO A 27 -1.86 9.90 3.00
CA PRO A 27 -2.00 8.47 2.92
C PRO A 27 -1.45 7.92 1.59
N ALA A 28 -0.37 7.15 1.70
CA ALA A 28 0.25 6.37 0.63
C ALA A 28 0.20 4.90 1.06
N GLU A 29 -0.63 4.11 0.39
CA GLU A 29 -0.93 2.72 0.76
C GLU A 29 -0.48 1.78 -0.36
N PHE A 30 0.24 0.73 0.01
CA PHE A 30 0.81 -0.24 -0.94
C PHE A 30 0.43 -1.66 -0.52
N LEU A 31 -0.02 -2.46 -1.49
CA LEU A 31 -0.12 -3.91 -1.34
C LEU A 31 1.15 -4.54 -1.90
N LEU A 32 1.88 -5.26 -1.05
CA LEU A 32 3.16 -5.87 -1.41
C LEU A 32 3.03 -7.39 -1.52
N GLY A 33 3.61 -7.94 -2.57
CA GLY A 33 3.81 -9.36 -2.74
C GLY A 33 5.09 -9.83 -2.06
N ARG A 34 5.27 -11.15 -1.98
CA ARG A 34 6.55 -11.73 -1.54
C ARG A 34 7.68 -11.25 -2.46
N GLY A 35 8.81 -10.87 -1.87
CA GLY A 35 9.96 -10.35 -2.61
C GLY A 35 9.91 -8.84 -2.88
N GLY A 36 8.90 -8.13 -2.36
CA GLY A 36 8.83 -6.66 -2.44
C GLY A 36 8.15 -6.11 -3.70
N THR A 37 7.54 -6.96 -4.52
CA THR A 37 6.78 -6.51 -5.70
C THR A 37 5.54 -5.74 -5.29
N VAL A 38 5.36 -4.53 -5.83
CA VAL A 38 4.13 -3.74 -5.63
C VAL A 38 3.01 -4.34 -6.47
N LEU A 39 1.92 -4.73 -5.80
CA LEU A 39 0.75 -5.37 -6.42
C LEU A 39 -0.40 -4.38 -6.63
N GLY A 40 -0.42 -3.32 -5.84
CA GLY A 40 -1.37 -2.23 -5.90
C GLY A 40 -0.86 -1.05 -5.07
N ALA A 41 -1.22 0.15 -5.48
CA ALA A 41 -0.86 1.39 -4.80
C ALA A 41 -2.06 2.35 -4.82
N MET A 42 -2.21 3.11 -3.75
CA MET A 42 -3.24 4.14 -3.61
C MET A 42 -2.63 5.36 -2.92
N TYR A 43 -2.96 6.53 -3.44
CA TYR A 43 -2.58 7.81 -2.85
C TYR A 43 -3.83 8.67 -2.68
N ALA A 44 -4.10 9.13 -1.46
CA ALA A 44 -5.29 9.92 -1.15
C ALA A 44 -4.93 11.31 -0.64
N SER A 45 -5.71 12.31 -1.06
CA SER A 45 -5.66 13.65 -0.45
C SER A 45 -6.71 13.71 0.67
N GLY A 46 -6.26 13.57 1.92
CA GLY A 46 -7.12 13.56 3.10
C GLY A 46 -7.72 12.17 3.42
N PRO A 47 -8.83 12.09 4.18
CA PRO A 47 -9.34 10.82 4.72
C PRO A 47 -10.12 9.97 3.71
N VAL A 48 -10.44 10.52 2.52
CA VAL A 48 -11.33 9.89 1.55
C VAL A 48 -10.55 9.01 0.57
N GLY A 49 -11.13 7.86 0.20
CA GLY A 49 -10.57 6.99 -0.86
C GLY A 49 -9.51 6.00 -0.38
N ARG A 50 -9.41 5.78 0.94
CA ARG A 50 -8.48 4.81 1.53
C ARG A 50 -8.94 3.38 1.30
N MET A 51 -7.99 2.44 1.20
CA MET A 51 -8.33 1.03 1.07
C MET A 51 -8.95 0.53 2.37
N GLY A 52 -10.16 -0.01 2.26
CA GLY A 52 -10.82 -0.67 3.39
C GLY A 52 -10.11 -1.96 3.78
N ALA A 53 -10.16 -2.34 5.06
CA ALA A 53 -9.59 -3.61 5.51
C ALA A 53 -10.23 -4.80 4.77
N ASP A 54 -11.55 -4.78 4.58
CA ASP A 54 -12.29 -5.83 3.88
C ASP A 54 -11.88 -5.93 2.40
N GLU A 55 -11.63 -4.79 1.75
CA GLU A 55 -11.15 -4.75 0.37
C GLU A 55 -9.73 -5.31 0.25
N ALA A 56 -8.83 -4.92 1.16
CA ALA A 56 -7.48 -5.47 1.22
C ALA A 56 -7.50 -6.99 1.41
N ILE A 57 -8.33 -7.50 2.34
CA ILE A 57 -8.47 -8.94 2.60
C ILE A 57 -8.99 -9.66 1.36
N ALA A 58 -10.01 -9.13 0.69
CA ALA A 58 -10.57 -9.74 -0.51
C ALA A 58 -9.52 -9.83 -1.64
N LEU A 59 -8.77 -8.75 -1.87
CA LEU A 59 -7.71 -8.70 -2.88
C LEU A 59 -6.57 -9.68 -2.59
N ILE A 60 -6.08 -9.71 -1.35
CA ILE A 60 -5.01 -10.62 -0.92
C ILE A 60 -5.48 -12.07 -1.05
N THR A 61 -6.65 -12.39 -0.51
CA THR A 61 -7.18 -13.77 -0.52
C THR A 61 -7.35 -14.30 -1.94
N ARG A 62 -7.93 -13.49 -2.83
CA ARG A 62 -8.10 -13.86 -4.24
C ARG A 62 -6.75 -14.12 -4.91
N ARG A 63 -5.77 -13.23 -4.70
CA ARG A 63 -4.44 -13.39 -5.31
C ARG A 63 -3.72 -14.63 -4.82
N GLU A 64 -3.72 -14.88 -3.51
CA GLU A 64 -3.06 -16.05 -2.94
C GLU A 64 -3.73 -17.36 -3.38
N THR A 65 -5.05 -17.34 -3.60
CA THR A 65 -5.80 -18.47 -4.16
C THR A 65 -5.36 -18.77 -5.59
N ILE A 66 -5.32 -17.75 -6.46
CA ILE A 66 -4.87 -17.90 -7.85
C ILE A 66 -3.45 -18.46 -7.90
N ARG A 67 -2.54 -17.92 -7.08
CA ARG A 67 -1.15 -18.42 -7.02
C ARG A 67 -1.11 -19.91 -6.67
N ARG A 68 -1.87 -20.33 -5.65
CA ARG A 68 -1.90 -21.75 -5.24
C ARG A 68 -2.41 -22.64 -6.37
N GLU A 69 -3.45 -22.22 -7.08
CA GLU A 69 -3.97 -22.98 -8.23
C GLU A 69 -2.96 -23.09 -9.39
N GLU A 70 -2.15 -22.04 -9.62
CA GLU A 70 -1.08 -22.06 -10.61
C GLU A 70 0.07 -22.98 -10.19
N GLU A 71 0.46 -22.94 -8.91
CA GLU A 71 1.47 -23.84 -8.33
C GLU A 71 1.03 -25.31 -8.42
N GLU A 72 -0.24 -25.61 -8.14
CA GLU A 72 -0.83 -26.97 -8.24
C GLU A 72 -0.87 -27.49 -9.68
N LYS A 73 -1.12 -26.62 -10.67
CA LYS A 73 -1.14 -27.01 -12.09
C LYS A 73 0.26 -27.25 -12.67
N ALA A 74 1.30 -26.69 -12.04
CA ALA A 74 2.68 -26.82 -12.49
C ALA A 74 3.36 -28.11 -12.03
N HIS A 75 2.71 -28.92 -11.19
CA HIS A 75 3.18 -30.20 -10.65
C HIS A 75 2.35 -31.37 -11.21
#